data_AF-D2MPT4-F1
#
_entry.id   AF-D2MPT4-F1
#
_cell.length_a   1.000
_cell.length_b   1.000
_cell.length_c   1.000
_cell.angle_alpha   90.00
_cell.angle_beta   90.00
_cell.angle_gamma   90.00
#
_symmetry.space_group_name_H-M   'P 1'
#
loop_
_entity.id
_entity.type
_entity.pdbx_description
1 polymer ?
#
loop_
_entity_poly.entity_id
_entity_poly.type
_entity_poly.pdbx_seq_one_letter_code
_entity_poly.pdbx_strand_id
1 'polypeptide(L)'
;MAIQISIVNVRESSHQLKQQSQQMMDTLEAIKQKMLLVQQSFESEASTEFQNRFLQFSKRFLEMQDTIQSYIQFLEITTSSYESLDASLKGNANGMQV
;
A
#
# COMPACT_ATOMS: atom_id res chain seq x y z
N MET A 1 -22.13 -17.11 4.91
CA MET A 1 -22.27 -15.85 5.68
C MET A 1 -20.95 -15.41 6.32
N ALA A 2 -20.26 -16.25 7.11
CA ALA A 2 -18.96 -15.89 7.72
C ALA A 2 -17.83 -15.57 6.71
N ILE A 3 -17.73 -16.32 5.61
CA ILE A 3 -16.73 -16.08 4.55
C ILE A 3 -16.96 -14.72 3.87
N GLN A 4 -18.22 -14.34 3.60
CA GLN A 4 -18.56 -13.06 2.97
C GLN A 4 -18.13 -11.86 3.84
N ILE A 5 -18.41 -11.92 5.14
CA ILE A 5 -18.00 -10.89 6.11
C ILE A 5 -16.47 -10.78 6.15
N SER A 6 -15.77 -11.92 6.11
CA SER A 6 -14.30 -11.94 6.07
C SER A 6 -13.72 -11.29 4.81
N ILE A 7 -14.33 -11.50 3.64
CA ILE A 7 -13.89 -10.89 2.37
C ILE A 7 -14.04 -9.37 2.41
N VAL A 8 -15.16 -8.87 2.95
CA VAL A 8 -15.40 -7.43 3.12
C VAL A 8 -14.34 -6.81 4.02
N ASN A 9 -14.06 -7.42 5.17
CA ASN A 9 -13.04 -6.92 6.10
C ASN A 9 -11.62 -6.92 5.48
N VAL A 10 -11.30 -7.93 4.67
CA VAL A 10 -10.01 -8.01 3.97
C VAL A 10 -9.89 -6.90 2.92
N ARG A 11 -10.97 -6.60 2.19
CA ARG A 11 -11.01 -5.46 1.25
C ARG A 11 -10.88 -4.11 1.93
N GLU A 12 -11.58 -3.91 3.03
CA GLU A 12 -11.46 -2.67 3.80
C GLU A 12 -10.03 -2.49 4.29
N SER A 13 -9.42 -3.57 4.79
CA SER A 13 -8.03 -3.57 5.24
C SER A 13 -7.04 -3.30 4.09
N SER A 14 -7.23 -3.90 2.92
CA SER A 14 -6.39 -3.62 1.75
C SER A 14 -6.52 -2.17 1.27
N HIS A 15 -7.73 -1.61 1.33
CA HIS A 15 -7.97 -0.21 1.00
C HIS A 15 -7.30 0.74 1.99
N GLN A 16 -7.40 0.46 3.30
CA GLN A 16 -6.71 1.22 4.34
C GLN A 16 -5.18 1.16 4.17
N LEU A 17 -4.62 -0.02 3.89
CA LEU A 17 -3.18 -0.16 3.60
C LEU A 17 -2.75 0.69 2.40
N LYS A 18 -3.57 0.73 1.33
CA LYS A 18 -3.30 1.57 0.16
C LYS A 18 -3.30 3.06 0.51
N GLN A 19 -4.28 3.51 1.29
CA GLN A 19 -4.36 4.91 1.74
C GLN A 19 -3.16 5.29 2.61
N GLN A 20 -2.80 4.43 3.58
CA GLN A 20 -1.66 4.68 4.47
C GLN A 20 -0.33 4.68 3.71
N SER A 21 -0.15 3.76 2.76
CA SER A 21 1.03 3.72 1.89
C SER A 21 1.17 5.01 1.08
N GLN A 22 0.07 5.53 0.53
CA GLN A 22 0.07 6.81 -0.18
C GLN A 22 0.44 7.97 0.75
N GLN A 23 -0.19 8.07 1.92
CA GLN A 23 0.10 9.13 2.90
C GLN A 23 1.56 9.14 3.35
N MET A 24 2.16 7.95 3.51
CA MET A 24 3.58 7.80 3.82
C MET A 24 4.46 8.39 2.71
N MET A 25 4.14 8.09 1.45
CA MET A 25 4.89 8.60 0.31
C MET A 25 4.72 10.10 0.11
N ASP A 26 3.51 10.62 0.30
CA ASP A 26 3.23 12.07 0.24
C ASP A 26 4.03 12.81 1.33
N THR A 27 4.10 12.24 2.53
CA THR A 27 4.88 12.80 3.64
C THR A 27 6.38 12.79 3.32
N LEU A 28 6.89 11.69 2.77
CA LEU A 28 8.29 11.58 2.37
C LEU A 28 8.65 12.62 1.31
N GLU A 29 7.79 12.81 0.32
CA GLU A 29 7.98 13.81 -0.74
C GLU A 29 7.94 15.23 -0.18
N ALA A 30 6.99 15.54 0.70
CA ALA A 30 6.93 16.83 1.38
C ALA A 30 8.22 17.13 2.17
N ILE A 31 8.80 16.12 2.82
CA ILE A 31 10.08 16.26 3.52
C ILE A 31 11.23 16.48 2.52
N LYS A 32 11.30 15.73 1.41
CA LYS A 32 12.30 15.94 0.34
C LYS A 32 12.28 17.39 -0.16
N GLN A 33 11.10 17.93 -0.45
CA GLN A 33 10.94 19.31 -0.90
C GLN A 33 11.42 20.32 0.16
N LYS A 34 11.10 20.10 1.43
CA LYS A 34 11.62 20.95 2.53
C LYS A 34 13.13 20.93 2.63
N MET A 35 13.77 19.77 2.42
CA MET A 35 15.24 19.68 2.47
C MET A 35 15.91 20.45 1.33
N LEU A 36 15.33 20.43 0.13
CA LEU A 36 15.83 21.23 -0.99
C LEU A 36 15.76 22.73 -0.71
N LEU A 37 14.70 23.19 -0.03
CA LEU A 37 14.57 24.59 0.37
C LEU A 37 15.60 25.00 1.43
N VAL A 38 15.87 24.11 2.40
CA VAL A 38 16.90 24.36 3.42
C VAL A 38 18.29 24.46 2.79
N GLN A 39 18.60 23.62 1.81
CA GLN A 39 19.88 23.67 1.09
C GLN A 39 20.10 25.01 0.37
N GLN A 40 19.07 25.55 -0.28
CA GLN A 40 19.15 26.86 -0.94
C GLN A 40 19.40 28.01 0.04
N SER A 41 18.96 27.86 1.29
CA SER A 41 19.05 28.89 2.32
C SER A 41 20.31 28.78 3.18
N PHE A 42 20.88 27.57 3.27
CA PHE A 42 22.02 27.24 4.12
C PHE A 42 22.92 26.21 3.44
N GLU A 43 23.86 26.71 2.65
CA GLU A 43 24.88 25.91 1.99
C GLU A 43 26.06 25.69 2.96
N SER A 44 26.17 24.47 3.47
CA SER A 44 27.27 24.04 4.34
C SER A 44 27.54 22.55 4.18
N GLU A 45 28.74 22.12 4.57
CA GLU A 45 29.10 20.69 4.58
C GLU A 45 28.13 19.85 5.43
N ALA A 46 27.68 20.39 6.57
CA ALA A 46 26.68 19.75 7.42
C ALA A 46 25.30 19.61 6.72
N SER A 47 24.89 20.62 5.94
CA SER A 47 23.65 20.59 5.15
C SER A 47 23.70 19.50 4.08
N THR A 48 24.82 19.40 3.37
CA THR A 48 25.07 18.36 2.37
C THR A 48 25.08 16.96 2.99
N GLU A 49 25.76 16.78 4.13
CA GLU A 49 25.80 15.49 4.83
C GLU A 49 24.41 15.07 5.33
N PHE A 50 23.63 16.01 5.87
CA PHE A 50 22.26 15.75 6.28
C PHE A 50 21.38 15.28 5.12
N GLN A 51 21.47 15.94 3.96
CA GLN A 51 20.74 15.56 2.76
C GLN A 51 21.13 14.14 2.29
N ASN A 52 22.42 13.84 2.27
CA ASN A 52 22.91 12.51 1.89
C ASN A 52 22.35 11.42 2.80
N ARG A 53 22.35 11.64 4.12
CA ARG A 53 21.76 10.71 5.09
C ARG A 53 20.27 10.55 4.90
N PHE A 54 19.56 11.64 4.66
CA PHE A 54 18.12 11.56 4.39
C PHE A 54 17.81 10.82 3.09
N LEU A 55 18.56 11.07 2.02
CA LEU A 55 18.37 10.36 0.76
C LEU A 55 18.57 8.85 0.94
N GLN A 56 19.59 8.43 1.69
CA GLN A 56 19.78 7.02 2.05
C GLN A 56 18.62 6.47 2.88
N PHE A 57 18.17 7.22 3.89
CA PHE A 57 17.01 6.84 4.71
C PHE A 57 15.72 6.71 3.89
N SER A 58 15.49 7.62 2.94
CA SER A 58 14.30 7.65 2.10
C SER A 58 14.12 6.40 1.23
N LYS A 59 15.23 5.72 0.87
CA LYS A 59 15.19 4.48 0.09
C LYS A 59 14.43 3.36 0.81
N ARG A 60 14.51 3.31 2.14
CA ARG A 60 13.81 2.30 2.96
C ARG A 60 12.29 2.42 2.84
N PHE A 61 11.77 3.62 2.59
CA PHE A 61 10.33 3.84 2.39
C PHE A 61 9.86 3.35 1.02
N LEU A 62 10.72 3.44 0.00
CA LEU A 62 10.43 2.87 -1.32
C LEU A 62 10.36 1.34 -1.25
N GLU A 63 11.34 0.71 -0.60
CA GLU A 63 11.33 -0.74 -0.36
C GLU A 63 10.11 -1.19 0.45
N MET A 64 9.71 -0.39 1.46
CA MET A 64 8.52 -0.66 2.25
C MET A 64 7.23 -0.48 1.44
N GLN A 65 7.18 0.50 0.54
CA GLN A 65 6.06 0.69 -0.39
C GLN A 65 5.88 -0.53 -1.30
N ASP A 66 6.96 -1.03 -1.91
CA ASP A 66 6.90 -2.22 -2.77
C ASP A 66 6.40 -3.45 -2.02
N THR A 67 6.85 -3.60 -0.76
CA THR A 67 6.40 -4.68 0.13
C THR A 67 4.90 -4.56 0.42
N ILE A 68 4.43 -3.36 0.81
CA ILE A 68 3.00 -3.11 1.08
C ILE A 68 2.16 -3.36 -0.17
N GLN A 69 2.61 -2.91 -1.34
CA GLN A 69 1.93 -3.10 -2.61
C GLN A 69 1.78 -4.59 -2.94
N SER A 70 2.82 -5.38 -2.69
CA SER A 70 2.80 -6.84 -2.89
C SER A 70 1.77 -7.53 -1.97
N TYR A 71 1.69 -7.11 -0.71
CA TYR A 71 0.65 -7.60 0.22
C TYR A 71 -0.75 -7.20 -0.21
N ILE A 72 -0.96 -5.96 -0.65
CA ILE A 72 -2.27 -5.49 -1.15
C ILE A 72 -2.71 -6.35 -2.34
N GLN A 73 -1.83 -6.59 -3.32
CA GLN A 73 -2.12 -7.43 -4.48
C GLN A 73 -2.50 -8.86 -4.06
N PHE A 74 -1.75 -9.45 -3.12
CA PHE A 74 -2.08 -10.76 -2.59
C PHE A 74 -3.48 -10.82 -1.97
N LEU A 75 -3.86 -9.81 -1.17
CA LEU A 75 -5.18 -9.72 -0.55
C LEU A 75 -6.29 -9.55 -1.58
N GLU A 76 -6.07 -8.73 -2.61
CA GLU A 76 -7.01 -8.52 -3.72
C GLU A 76 -7.22 -9.77 -4.57
N ILE A 77 -6.14 -10.49 -4.91
CA ILE A 77 -6.21 -11.77 -5.63
C ILE A 77 -6.98 -12.79 -4.80
N THR A 78 -6.62 -12.93 -3.53
CA THR A 78 -7.25 -13.89 -2.61
C THR A 78 -8.75 -13.64 -2.50
N THR A 79 -9.17 -12.40 -2.27
CA THR A 79 -10.60 -12.05 -2.19
C THR A 79 -11.33 -12.30 -3.51
N SER A 80 -10.73 -11.95 -4.65
CA SER A 80 -11.31 -12.18 -5.97
C SER A 80 -11.49 -13.67 -6.29
N SER A 81 -10.53 -14.52 -5.88
CA SER A 81 -10.62 -15.97 -6.02
C SER A 81 -11.78 -16.55 -5.19
N TYR A 82 -11.96 -16.11 -3.95
CA TYR A 82 -13.07 -16.57 -3.11
C TYR A 82 -14.43 -16.16 -3.64
N GLU A 83 -14.57 -14.94 -4.17
CA GLU A 83 -15.82 -14.50 -4.80
C GLU A 83 -16.15 -15.29 -6.07
N SER A 84 -15.14 -15.57 -6.89
CA SER A 84 -15.31 -16.38 -8.10
C SER A 84 -15.76 -17.80 -7.78
N LEU A 85 -15.19 -18.39 -6.71
CA LEU A 85 -15.60 -19.71 -6.21
C LEU A 85 -17.04 -19.68 -5.69
N ASP A 86 -17.43 -18.69 -4.89
CA ASP A 86 -18.78 -18.54 -4.36
C ASP A 86 -19.82 -18.36 -5.48
N ALA A 87 -19.51 -17.54 -6.49
CA ALA A 87 -20.34 -17.35 -7.67
C ALA A 87 -20.53 -18.66 -8.45
N SER A 88 -19.46 -19.43 -8.63
CA SER A 88 -19.50 -20.74 -9.31
C SER A 88 -20.36 -21.76 -8.55
N LEU A 89 -20.22 -21.81 -7.22
CA LEU A 89 -21.02 -22.69 -6.36
C LEU A 89 -22.52 -22.33 -6.42
N LYS A 90 -22.86 -21.04 -6.37
CA LYS A 90 -24.25 -20.56 -6.50
C LYS A 90 -24.83 -20.87 -7.88
N GLY A 91 -24.06 -20.67 -8.95
CA GLY A 91 -24.48 -20.99 -10.32
C GLY A 91 -24.81 -22.48 -10.49
N ASN A 92 -23.94 -23.36 -10.00
CA ASN A 92 -24.15 -24.81 -10.06
C ASN A 92 -25.29 -25.28 -9.15
N ALA A 93 -25.43 -24.74 -7.94
CA ALA A 93 -26.52 -25.09 -7.02
C ALA A 93 -27.90 -24.69 -7.55
N ASN A 94 -27.99 -23.53 -8.23
CA ASN A 94 -29.23 -23.12 -8.90
C ASN A 94 -29.56 -23.99 -10.12
N GLY A 95 -28.55 -24.56 -10.79
CA GLY A 95 -28.73 -25.50 -11.90
C GLY A 95 -29.16 -26.91 -11.48
N MET A 96 -28.94 -27.29 -10.22
CA MET A 96 -29.35 -28.59 -9.66
C MET A 96 -30.72 -28.56 -8.96
N GLN A 97 -31.38 -27.41 -8.86
CA GLN A 97 -32.80 -27.34 -8.46
C GLN A 97 -33.68 -27.69 -9.67
N VAL A 98 -33.77 -28.99 -9.97
CA VAL A 98 -34.81 -29.62 -10.79
C VAL A 98 -35.21 -30.94 -10.13
#